data_AF-A0A165LL03-F1
#
_entry.id   AF-A0A165LL03-F1
#
_cell.length_a   1.000
_cell.length_b   1.000
_cell.length_c   1.000
_cell.angle_alpha   90.00
_cell.angle_beta   90.00
_cell.angle_gamma   90.00
#
_symmetry.space_group_name_H-M   'P 1'
#
loop_
_entity.id
_entity.type
_entity.pdbx_description
1 polymer ?
#
loop_
_entity_poly.entity_id
_entity_poly.type
_entity_poly.pdbx_seq_one_letter_code
_entity_poly.pdbx_strand_id
1 'polypeptide(L)'
;MRTIGLAPHELHANLLFNSDGLAPFFALDSEVKAGEGSKSGEFLQDGERWVVRLSYQDSNIVHPGERTPQGTDWQLQNMREYRLKVARHPEEDSVGQQDFVAHVAPRWPGMQGERDDGSRIEIPVPDGFGEGVNVRVKGSNIEFHRYPELLQRAAIEIGVTGRYFEEPHSYSNVQDAEKYARVHRDASGPVHARDGPIAAMGHLLESDRRGYRKIVQNDDDERGRNLPGYYHTATLGPKRIREAFPDHHLPKEVKHYYAREALSVPDDHPLSHPKVGSSLQASLLDDDETVRWRDLETLERELDQTVLSVLADAGIDIAPSGSGPFVEDSYFEPEVDHSGPEPVGLDLTRVEQKQESVVVRHLSDGLSPVQWEALEMLVADGGQVAPADIADEYSRHVESVRRALREMEDLVISDYADVSLRSEYVAEMVHAAVDEAREATRRAVDTAAKAAEAAERGLENTMSAFIAWAARHGIDVKDAREAQMTLRFGEIEKHGKAIREGFRVWKDAGMPEERYRQAQVQLADGSRGTAWRWLATG
;
A
#
# COMPACT_ATOMS: atom_id res chain seq x y z
N MET A 1 -16.28 13.09 -16.38
CA MET A 1 -16.58 13.98 -15.23
C MET A 1 -15.63 15.17 -15.30
N ARG A 2 -15.84 16.31 -14.62
CA ARG A 2 -14.82 17.37 -14.64
C ARG A 2 -13.71 17.03 -13.63
N THR A 3 -12.49 16.78 -14.07
CA THR A 3 -11.37 16.35 -13.22
C THR A 3 -10.03 16.88 -13.71
N ILE A 4 -9.04 16.97 -12.83
CA ILE A 4 -7.64 17.27 -13.16
C ILE A 4 -7.10 16.21 -14.13
N GLY A 5 -6.42 16.65 -15.19
CA GLY A 5 -5.68 15.78 -16.10
C GLY A 5 -4.43 15.24 -15.41
N LEU A 6 -4.10 13.97 -15.67
CA LEU A 6 -2.92 13.33 -15.10
C LEU A 6 -1.84 13.17 -16.17
N ALA A 7 -0.59 13.27 -15.76
CA ALA A 7 0.55 13.15 -16.66
C ALA A 7 1.11 11.72 -16.66
N PRO A 8 1.56 11.20 -17.81
CA PRO A 8 2.34 9.97 -17.88
C PRO A 8 3.70 10.18 -17.23
N HIS A 9 4.16 9.23 -16.41
CA HIS A 9 5.50 9.25 -15.85
C HIS A 9 6.42 8.26 -16.58
N GLU A 10 5.98 7.01 -16.73
CA GLU A 10 6.76 5.92 -17.31
C GLU A 10 5.87 4.99 -18.12
N LEU A 11 6.44 4.37 -19.17
CA LEU A 11 5.85 3.27 -19.91
C LEU A 11 6.95 2.30 -20.36
N HIS A 12 6.78 1.01 -20.03
CA HIS A 12 7.57 -0.09 -20.55
C HIS A 12 6.67 -1.04 -21.33
N ALA A 13 7.04 -1.40 -22.55
CA ALA A 13 6.25 -2.30 -23.39
C ALA A 13 7.13 -3.20 -24.27
N ASN A 14 6.59 -4.35 -24.66
CA ASN A 14 7.09 -5.16 -25.76
C ASN A 14 6.13 -5.02 -26.93
N LEU A 15 6.56 -4.28 -27.97
CA LEU A 15 5.81 -4.13 -29.22
C LEU A 15 6.34 -5.14 -30.22
N LEU A 16 5.51 -6.12 -30.59
CA LEU A 16 5.87 -7.18 -31.51
C LEU A 16 5.41 -6.83 -32.93
N PHE A 17 6.25 -7.03 -33.94
CA PHE A 17 5.90 -6.78 -35.34
C PHE A 17 6.35 -7.96 -36.21
N ASN A 18 5.44 -8.54 -37.00
CA ASN A 18 5.72 -9.70 -37.86
C ASN A 18 5.23 -9.57 -39.31
N SER A 19 4.51 -8.50 -39.66
CA SER A 19 3.93 -8.31 -41.02
C SER A 19 4.96 -8.36 -42.15
N ASP A 20 6.19 -7.94 -41.88
CA ASP A 20 7.32 -7.97 -42.83
C ASP A 20 8.44 -8.93 -42.39
N GLY A 21 8.15 -9.87 -41.47
CA GLY A 21 9.13 -10.82 -40.95
C GLY A 21 10.35 -10.14 -40.34
N LEU A 22 11.55 -10.62 -40.68
CA LEU A 22 12.82 -10.06 -40.21
C LEU A 22 13.32 -8.84 -41.00
N ALA A 23 12.57 -8.34 -41.99
CA ALA A 23 12.96 -7.16 -42.77
C ALA A 23 13.32 -5.91 -41.93
N PRO A 24 12.56 -5.50 -40.89
CA PRO A 24 12.96 -4.40 -40.02
C PRO A 24 14.31 -4.59 -39.35
N PHE A 25 14.63 -5.82 -38.92
CA PHE A 25 15.90 -6.13 -38.29
C PHE A 25 17.08 -5.93 -39.26
N PHE A 26 16.96 -6.43 -40.49
CA PHE A 26 17.99 -6.26 -41.51
C PHE A 26 18.09 -4.81 -42.02
N ALA A 27 16.99 -4.07 -42.07
CA ALA A 27 17.01 -2.66 -42.41
C ALA A 27 17.79 -1.83 -41.38
N LEU A 28 17.60 -2.10 -40.08
CA LEU A 28 18.36 -1.44 -39.02
C LEU A 28 19.86 -1.76 -39.10
N ASP A 29 20.23 -3.01 -39.39
CA ASP A 29 21.62 -3.40 -39.65
C ASP A 29 22.24 -2.61 -40.80
N SER A 30 21.53 -2.52 -41.92
CA SER A 30 21.94 -1.77 -43.10
C SER A 30 22.20 -0.29 -42.76
N GLU A 31 21.27 0.36 -42.06
CA GLU A 31 21.40 1.78 -41.71
C GLU A 31 22.49 2.04 -40.66
N VAL A 32 22.67 1.12 -39.70
CA VAL A 32 23.80 1.19 -38.76
C VAL A 32 25.13 1.12 -39.50
N LYS A 33 25.28 0.18 -40.45
CA LYS A 33 26.49 0.03 -41.25
C LYS A 33 26.75 1.24 -42.14
N ALA A 34 25.69 1.78 -42.76
CA ALA A 34 25.77 3.00 -43.55
C ALA A 34 26.19 4.22 -42.71
N GLY A 35 25.80 4.27 -41.44
CA GLY A 35 26.23 5.28 -40.46
C GLY A 35 27.57 4.96 -39.76
N GLU A 36 28.38 4.04 -40.27
CA GLU A 36 29.66 3.65 -39.66
C GLU A 36 29.55 3.25 -38.17
N GLY A 37 28.40 2.66 -37.79
CA GLY A 37 28.12 2.14 -36.45
C GLY A 37 27.06 2.93 -35.67
N SER A 38 26.68 4.14 -36.10
CA SER A 38 25.57 4.90 -35.50
C SER A 38 24.99 5.90 -36.48
N LYS A 39 23.67 6.10 -36.46
CA LYS A 39 23.00 7.10 -37.31
C LYS A 39 22.11 7.96 -36.44
N SER A 40 22.09 9.27 -36.68
CA SER A 40 21.21 10.19 -35.95
C SER A 40 20.44 11.07 -36.92
N GLY A 41 19.30 11.57 -36.48
CA GLY A 41 18.48 12.48 -37.26
C GLY A 41 17.50 13.24 -36.37
N GLU A 42 16.81 14.20 -36.96
CA GLU A 42 15.84 15.06 -36.29
C GLU A 42 14.54 15.04 -37.09
N PHE A 43 13.41 14.89 -36.41
CA PHE A 43 12.11 14.87 -37.06
C PHE A 43 11.09 15.71 -36.29
N LEU A 44 10.04 16.11 -37.01
CA LEU A 44 8.88 16.79 -36.44
C LEU A 44 7.71 15.81 -36.33
N GLN A 45 7.01 15.85 -35.20
CA GLN A 45 5.77 15.12 -34.97
C GLN A 45 4.82 16.00 -34.15
N ASP A 46 3.60 16.23 -34.63
CA ASP A 46 2.60 17.10 -33.96
C ASP A 46 3.10 18.51 -33.58
N GLY A 47 4.01 19.07 -34.38
CA GLY A 47 4.61 20.38 -34.10
C GLY A 47 5.76 20.36 -33.09
N GLU A 48 6.14 19.18 -32.62
CA GLU A 48 7.20 18.94 -31.66
C GLU A 48 8.48 18.46 -32.35
N ARG A 49 9.64 18.94 -31.91
CA ARG A 49 10.94 18.49 -32.44
C ARG A 49 11.47 17.32 -31.63
N TRP A 50 11.86 16.27 -32.32
CA TRP A 50 12.40 15.05 -31.74
C TRP A 50 13.74 14.69 -32.39
N VAL A 51 14.62 14.07 -31.62
CA VAL A 51 15.89 13.53 -32.11
C VAL A 51 15.89 12.02 -31.97
N VAL A 52 16.44 11.32 -32.96
CA VAL A 52 16.65 9.87 -32.92
C VAL A 52 18.13 9.56 -33.07
N ARG A 53 18.60 8.58 -32.32
CA ARG A 53 19.91 7.94 -32.51
C ARG A 53 19.77 6.43 -32.60
N LEU A 54 20.13 5.89 -33.75
CA LEU A 54 20.33 4.47 -34.00
C LEU A 54 21.73 4.03 -33.56
N SER A 55 21.79 2.91 -32.86
CA SER A 55 23.01 2.23 -32.42
C SER A 55 22.78 0.72 -32.34
N TYR A 56 23.81 -0.06 -32.04
CA TYR A 56 23.73 -1.51 -31.89
C TYR A 56 24.54 -2.00 -30.68
N GLN A 57 24.26 -3.23 -30.29
CA GLN A 57 25.03 -4.00 -29.30
C GLN A 57 25.25 -5.43 -29.81
N ASP A 58 26.23 -6.11 -29.24
CA ASP A 58 26.33 -7.56 -29.40
C ASP A 58 25.15 -8.23 -28.68
N SER A 59 24.67 -9.33 -29.28
CA SER A 59 23.55 -10.08 -28.73
C SER A 59 24.01 -11.41 -28.17
N ASN A 60 23.30 -11.89 -27.16
CA ASN A 60 23.43 -13.25 -26.66
C ASN A 60 22.52 -14.24 -27.41
N ILE A 61 21.76 -13.81 -28.42
CA ILE A 61 20.97 -14.72 -29.26
C ILE A 61 21.92 -15.60 -30.08
N VAL A 62 21.67 -16.91 -30.05
CA VAL A 62 22.44 -17.89 -30.82
C VAL A 62 22.18 -17.67 -32.31
N HIS A 63 23.27 -17.63 -33.08
CA HIS A 63 23.22 -17.46 -34.53
C HIS A 63 22.41 -18.60 -35.20
N PRO A 64 21.40 -18.30 -36.05
CA PRO A 64 20.55 -19.34 -36.65
C PRO A 64 21.26 -20.16 -37.75
N GLY A 65 22.39 -19.67 -38.25
CA GLY A 65 23.12 -20.24 -39.39
C GLY A 65 22.90 -19.39 -40.63
N GLU A 66 22.99 -19.97 -41.83
CA GLU A 66 22.73 -19.25 -43.09
C GLU A 66 21.25 -18.95 -43.30
N ARG A 67 20.36 -19.70 -42.64
CA ARG A 67 18.91 -19.54 -42.70
C ARG A 67 18.26 -19.78 -41.35
N THR A 68 17.16 -19.10 -41.10
CA THR A 68 16.28 -19.44 -39.98
C THR A 68 15.58 -20.78 -40.20
N PRO A 69 15.01 -21.43 -39.16
CA PRO A 69 14.20 -22.64 -39.33
C PRO A 69 13.01 -22.50 -40.28
N GLN A 70 12.47 -21.29 -40.47
CA GLN A 70 11.37 -21.03 -41.41
C GLN A 70 11.85 -20.64 -42.82
N GLY A 71 13.16 -20.61 -43.05
CA GLY A 71 13.76 -20.48 -44.38
C GLY A 71 14.21 -19.07 -44.78
N THR A 72 14.18 -18.09 -43.88
CA THR A 72 14.67 -16.73 -44.15
C THR A 72 16.19 -16.72 -44.17
N ASP A 73 16.76 -16.20 -45.26
CA ASP A 73 18.21 -16.04 -45.41
C ASP A 73 18.76 -15.06 -44.36
N TRP A 74 19.77 -15.51 -43.62
CA TRP A 74 20.40 -14.73 -42.56
C TRP A 74 21.62 -13.98 -43.09
N GLN A 75 21.57 -12.64 -43.03
CA GLN A 75 22.53 -11.77 -43.73
C GLN A 75 23.68 -11.27 -42.85
N LEU A 76 23.66 -11.57 -41.55
CA LEU A 76 24.66 -11.07 -40.59
C LEU A 76 25.67 -12.18 -40.27
N GLN A 77 26.95 -11.83 -40.15
CA GLN A 77 27.97 -12.75 -39.64
C GLN A 77 28.00 -12.79 -38.10
N ASN A 78 27.78 -11.63 -37.46
CA ASN A 78 27.77 -11.47 -36.02
C ASN A 78 26.36 -11.13 -35.57
N MET A 79 25.86 -11.80 -34.54
CA MET A 79 24.55 -11.48 -33.98
C MET A 79 24.59 -10.12 -33.29
N ARG A 80 23.61 -9.28 -33.60
CA ARG A 80 23.47 -7.92 -33.06
C ARG A 80 22.03 -7.65 -32.70
N GLU A 81 21.84 -6.69 -31.81
CA GLU A 81 20.54 -6.08 -31.54
C GLU A 81 20.66 -4.56 -31.67
N TYR A 82 19.56 -3.90 -32.00
CA TYR A 82 19.55 -2.48 -32.35
C TYR A 82 18.85 -1.64 -31.30
N ARG A 83 19.26 -0.39 -31.14
CA ARG A 83 18.63 0.57 -30.25
C ARG A 83 18.36 1.86 -30.99
N LEU A 84 17.10 2.28 -30.98
CA LEU A 84 16.72 3.66 -31.30
C LEU A 84 16.50 4.39 -29.97
N LYS A 85 17.35 5.38 -29.67
CA LYS A 85 17.07 6.35 -28.62
C LYS A 85 16.33 7.52 -29.26
N VAL A 86 15.09 7.76 -28.85
CA VAL A 86 14.24 8.85 -29.33
C VAL A 86 14.01 9.79 -28.16
N ALA A 87 14.29 11.07 -28.32
CA ALA A 87 14.15 12.05 -27.24
C ALA A 87 13.57 13.35 -27.78
N ARG A 88 12.86 14.10 -26.94
CA ARG A 88 12.47 15.45 -27.25
C ARG A 88 13.73 16.29 -27.53
N HIS A 89 13.64 17.20 -28.49
CA HIS A 89 14.79 18.02 -28.86
C HIS A 89 15.22 18.86 -27.64
N PRO A 90 16.53 18.96 -27.31
CA PRO A 90 17.00 19.64 -26.10
C PRO A 90 16.64 21.13 -25.97
N GLU A 91 16.26 21.78 -27.08
CA GLU A 91 15.76 23.17 -27.08
C GLU A 91 14.29 23.26 -26.64
N GLU A 92 13.53 22.16 -26.70
CA GLU A 92 12.12 22.09 -26.30
C GLU A 92 11.92 21.34 -24.97
N ASP A 93 12.86 20.47 -24.59
CA ASP A 93 12.92 19.83 -23.28
C ASP A 93 14.28 20.09 -22.62
N SER A 94 14.34 21.13 -21.79
CA SER A 94 15.56 21.48 -21.06
C SER A 94 15.90 20.52 -19.92
N VAL A 95 14.94 19.72 -19.45
CA VAL A 95 15.15 18.73 -18.38
C VAL A 95 15.67 17.41 -18.96
N GLY A 96 15.28 17.08 -20.19
CA GLY A 96 15.81 15.95 -20.97
C GLY A 96 15.29 14.60 -20.49
N GLN A 97 14.03 14.54 -20.03
CA GLN A 97 13.39 13.31 -19.53
C GLN A 97 12.13 12.94 -20.31
N GLN A 98 11.78 13.67 -21.37
CA GLN A 98 10.81 13.23 -22.37
C GLN A 98 11.51 12.40 -23.45
N ASP A 99 11.75 11.12 -23.18
CA ASP A 99 12.46 10.21 -24.08
C ASP A 99 11.99 8.75 -24.01
N PHE A 100 12.41 7.96 -24.98
CA PHE A 100 12.32 6.51 -24.91
C PHE A 100 13.47 5.83 -25.65
N VAL A 101 13.76 4.60 -25.23
CA VAL A 101 14.66 3.68 -25.93
C VAL A 101 13.86 2.50 -26.44
N ALA A 102 13.91 2.28 -27.75
CA ALA A 102 13.38 1.11 -28.43
C ALA A 102 14.52 0.13 -28.73
N HIS A 103 14.56 -0.98 -27.98
CA HIS A 103 15.49 -2.08 -28.21
C HIS A 103 14.86 -3.12 -29.14
N VAL A 104 15.39 -3.23 -30.36
CA VAL A 104 14.87 -4.09 -31.42
C VAL A 104 15.68 -5.38 -31.48
N ALA A 105 15.01 -6.49 -31.23
CA ALA A 105 15.58 -7.82 -31.24
C ALA A 105 14.80 -8.75 -32.20
N PRO A 106 15.49 -9.60 -32.98
CA PRO A 106 14.82 -10.50 -33.90
C PRO A 106 14.10 -11.62 -33.14
N ARG A 107 13.06 -12.19 -33.75
CA ARG A 107 12.27 -13.29 -33.21
C ARG A 107 11.97 -14.30 -34.31
N TRP A 108 12.17 -15.59 -34.00
CA TRP A 108 11.78 -16.71 -34.86
C TRP A 108 11.52 -17.95 -33.99
N PRO A 109 10.67 -18.90 -34.42
CA PRO A 109 10.34 -20.07 -33.61
C PRO A 109 11.57 -20.94 -33.32
N GLY A 110 11.71 -21.39 -32.07
CA GLY A 110 12.84 -22.22 -31.62
C GLY A 110 14.16 -21.45 -31.45
N MET A 111 14.13 -20.11 -31.40
CA MET A 111 15.33 -19.31 -31.14
C MET A 111 15.91 -19.58 -29.75
N GLN A 112 17.24 -19.54 -29.63
CA GLN A 112 17.94 -19.76 -28.38
C GLN A 112 18.78 -18.54 -28.01
N GLY A 113 18.94 -18.31 -26.71
CA GLY A 113 19.92 -17.39 -26.14
C GLY A 113 20.99 -18.14 -25.36
N GLU A 114 22.19 -17.58 -25.33
CA GLU A 114 23.30 -18.04 -24.51
C GLU A 114 23.38 -17.21 -23.21
N ARG A 115 23.64 -17.88 -22.09
CA ARG A 115 23.89 -17.26 -20.79
C ARG A 115 25.38 -17.06 -20.56
N ASP A 116 25.74 -16.28 -19.56
CA ASP A 116 27.15 -16.01 -19.20
C ASP A 116 27.93 -17.29 -18.81
N ASP A 117 27.23 -18.35 -18.39
CA ASP A 117 27.82 -19.66 -18.08
C ASP A 117 27.95 -20.58 -19.31
N GLY A 118 27.61 -20.10 -20.51
CA GLY A 118 27.62 -20.84 -21.77
C GLY A 118 26.42 -21.76 -21.96
N SER A 119 25.49 -21.85 -20.99
CA SER A 119 24.27 -22.63 -21.16
C SER A 119 23.29 -21.93 -22.11
N ARG A 120 22.49 -22.74 -22.82
CA ARG A 120 21.50 -22.24 -23.78
C ARG A 120 20.10 -22.37 -23.22
N ILE A 121 19.30 -21.34 -23.46
CA ILE A 121 17.88 -21.32 -23.15
C ILE A 121 17.08 -21.00 -24.40
N GLU A 122 15.92 -21.62 -24.55
CA GLU A 122 14.97 -21.19 -25.56
C GLU A 122 14.40 -19.81 -25.16
N ILE A 123 14.37 -18.88 -26.11
CA ILE A 123 13.71 -17.60 -25.91
C ILE A 123 12.28 -17.77 -26.44
N PRO A 124 11.26 -17.60 -25.59
CA PRO A 124 9.89 -17.88 -25.98
C PRO A 124 9.44 -16.94 -27.10
N VAL A 125 8.90 -17.54 -28.16
CA VAL A 125 8.22 -16.85 -29.25
C VAL A 125 6.78 -17.36 -29.28
N PRO A 126 5.76 -16.49 -29.18
CA PRO A 126 4.38 -16.94 -29.13
C PRO A 126 3.99 -17.80 -30.34
N ASP A 127 3.20 -18.85 -30.10
CA ASP A 127 2.68 -19.69 -31.17
C ASP A 127 1.86 -18.87 -32.17
N GLY A 128 2.10 -19.12 -33.46
CA GLY A 128 1.48 -18.37 -34.56
C GLY A 128 2.10 -17.01 -34.85
N PHE A 129 3.06 -16.52 -34.05
CA PHE A 129 3.78 -15.27 -34.35
C PHE A 129 4.66 -15.39 -35.60
N GLY A 130 5.31 -16.54 -35.80
CA GLY A 130 6.26 -16.74 -36.90
C GLY A 130 7.54 -15.95 -36.70
N GLU A 131 8.00 -15.29 -37.76
CA GLU A 131 9.20 -14.45 -37.76
C GLU A 131 8.86 -12.97 -37.64
N GLY A 132 9.69 -12.22 -36.93
CA GLY A 132 9.43 -10.81 -36.69
C GLY A 132 10.48 -10.15 -35.80
N VAL A 133 10.11 -9.01 -35.22
CA VAL A 133 10.92 -8.31 -34.22
C VAL A 133 10.11 -8.10 -32.94
N ASN A 134 10.81 -8.17 -31.81
CA ASN A 134 10.37 -7.58 -30.56
C ASN A 134 11.05 -6.24 -30.37
N VAL A 135 10.25 -5.19 -30.19
CA VAL A 135 10.71 -3.86 -29.81
C VAL A 135 10.38 -3.64 -28.34
N ARG A 136 11.38 -3.84 -27.48
CA ARG A 136 11.25 -3.50 -26.06
C ARG A 136 11.44 -2.00 -25.91
N VAL A 137 10.34 -1.31 -25.63
CA VAL A 137 10.29 0.13 -25.38
C VAL A 137 10.43 0.38 -23.89
N LYS A 138 11.28 1.35 -23.54
CA LYS A 138 11.29 1.98 -22.22
C LYS A 138 11.30 3.49 -22.37
N GLY A 139 10.30 4.18 -21.85
CA GLY A 139 10.31 5.64 -21.90
C GLY A 139 9.57 6.30 -20.75
N SER A 140 9.61 7.61 -20.78
CA SER A 140 9.14 8.48 -19.72
C SER A 140 8.52 9.76 -20.25
N ASN A 141 7.52 10.27 -19.54
CA ASN A 141 6.87 11.55 -19.79
C ASN A 141 6.31 11.72 -21.22
N ILE A 142 5.80 10.62 -21.81
CA ILE A 142 5.17 10.58 -23.14
C ILE A 142 3.81 9.89 -23.02
N GLU A 143 2.78 10.44 -23.66
CA GLU A 143 1.46 9.81 -23.68
C GLU A 143 1.52 8.40 -24.27
N PHE A 144 0.87 7.44 -23.62
CA PHE A 144 1.12 6.02 -23.86
C PHE A 144 0.83 5.60 -25.31
N HIS A 145 -0.17 6.18 -25.96
CA HIS A 145 -0.53 5.86 -27.32
C HIS A 145 0.46 6.40 -28.37
N ARG A 146 1.36 7.33 -28.02
CA ARG A 146 2.27 8.00 -28.97
C ARG A 146 3.51 7.19 -29.32
N TYR A 147 3.84 6.17 -28.53
CA TYR A 147 5.08 5.41 -28.71
C TYR A 147 5.21 4.73 -30.10
N PRO A 148 4.19 4.02 -30.63
CA PRO A 148 4.28 3.43 -31.97
C PRO A 148 4.48 4.48 -33.07
N GLU A 149 3.78 5.60 -32.99
CA GLU A 149 3.88 6.69 -33.96
C GLU A 149 5.27 7.35 -33.94
N LEU A 150 5.77 7.69 -32.76
CA LEU A 150 7.12 8.24 -32.60
C LEU A 150 8.20 7.25 -33.07
N LEU A 151 8.02 5.95 -32.80
CA LEU A 151 8.92 4.90 -33.30
C LEU A 151 8.91 4.83 -34.82
N GLN A 152 7.72 4.89 -35.45
CA GLN A 152 7.58 4.90 -36.90
C GLN A 152 8.28 6.12 -37.52
N ARG A 153 8.09 7.32 -36.96
CA ARG A 153 8.75 8.54 -37.42
C ARG A 153 10.25 8.50 -37.26
N ALA A 154 10.72 8.04 -36.10
CA ALA A 154 12.14 7.85 -35.83
C ALA A 154 12.78 6.87 -36.82
N ALA A 155 12.08 5.76 -37.16
CA ALA A 155 12.53 4.81 -38.17
C ALA A 155 12.66 5.44 -39.56
N ILE A 156 11.66 6.23 -39.99
CA ILE A 156 11.70 6.95 -41.28
C ILE A 156 12.91 7.88 -41.35
N GLU A 157 13.15 8.64 -40.28
CA GLU A 157 14.24 9.62 -40.21
C GLU A 157 15.62 8.97 -40.35
N ILE A 158 15.81 7.77 -39.78
CA ILE A 158 17.06 7.01 -39.95
C ILE A 158 17.12 6.22 -41.27
N GLY A 159 16.14 6.34 -42.17
CA GLY A 159 16.13 5.64 -43.46
C GLY A 159 15.51 4.24 -43.46
N VAL A 160 14.83 3.85 -42.37
CA VAL A 160 14.08 2.59 -42.27
C VAL A 160 12.63 2.81 -42.66
N THR A 161 12.01 1.85 -43.34
CA THR A 161 10.59 1.98 -43.75
C THR A 161 9.67 2.00 -42.53
N GLY A 162 8.92 3.09 -42.34
CA GLY A 162 8.04 3.26 -41.19
C GLY A 162 6.91 2.23 -41.07
N ARG A 163 6.47 1.63 -42.18
CA ARG A 163 5.41 0.58 -42.18
C ARG A 163 5.76 -0.62 -41.30
N TYR A 164 7.05 -0.89 -41.08
CA TYR A 164 7.50 -1.99 -40.25
C TYR A 164 7.07 -1.87 -38.78
N PHE A 165 6.72 -0.65 -38.35
CA PHE A 165 6.36 -0.33 -36.97
C PHE A 165 4.95 0.27 -36.87
N GLU A 166 4.10 0.06 -37.87
CA GLU A 166 2.77 0.68 -37.96
C GLU A 166 1.75 0.04 -37.01
N GLU A 167 1.58 -1.29 -37.09
CA GLU A 167 0.58 -2.02 -36.31
C GLU A 167 1.25 -3.08 -35.43
N PRO A 168 1.32 -2.85 -34.10
CA PRO A 168 1.80 -3.87 -33.17
C PRO A 168 0.92 -5.12 -33.22
N HIS A 169 1.55 -6.29 -33.26
CA HIS A 169 0.88 -7.59 -33.21
C HIS A 169 0.05 -7.72 -31.93
N SER A 170 -1.03 -8.52 -31.96
CA SER A 170 -1.96 -8.73 -30.85
C SER A 170 -1.33 -9.27 -29.56
N TYR A 171 -0.13 -9.84 -29.66
CA TYR A 171 0.67 -10.35 -28.53
C TYR A 171 1.55 -9.30 -27.85
N SER A 172 1.63 -8.08 -28.42
CA SER A 172 2.28 -6.94 -27.79
C SER A 172 1.68 -6.67 -26.41
N ASN A 173 2.52 -6.26 -25.46
CA ASN A 173 2.13 -6.15 -24.06
C ASN A 173 2.82 -4.98 -23.36
N VAL A 174 2.15 -4.48 -22.32
CA VAL A 174 2.68 -3.49 -21.39
C VAL A 174 3.29 -4.22 -20.19
N GLN A 175 4.45 -3.76 -19.75
CA GLN A 175 5.22 -4.31 -18.64
C GLN A 175 5.26 -3.35 -17.45
N ASP A 176 5.08 -2.06 -17.71
CA ASP A 176 5.05 -1.01 -16.70
C ASP A 176 4.34 0.21 -17.28
N ALA A 177 3.64 0.95 -16.44
CA ALA A 177 2.95 2.19 -16.81
C ALA A 177 2.63 2.98 -15.54
N GLU A 178 2.93 4.27 -15.51
CA GLU A 178 2.62 5.15 -14.38
C GLU A 178 1.98 6.46 -14.84
N LYS A 179 0.92 6.88 -14.15
CA LYS A 179 0.31 8.22 -14.25
C LYS A 179 0.42 8.92 -12.90
N TYR A 180 0.55 10.25 -12.92
CA TYR A 180 0.69 11.04 -11.70
C TYR A 180 0.03 12.42 -11.79
N ALA A 181 -0.24 12.98 -10.61
CA ALA A 181 -0.40 14.42 -10.40
C ALA A 181 0.68 14.91 -9.44
N ARG A 182 1.15 16.15 -9.63
CA ARG A 182 2.04 16.80 -8.65
C ARG A 182 1.21 17.65 -7.70
N VAL A 183 1.27 17.32 -6.42
CA VAL A 183 0.45 17.94 -5.38
C VAL A 183 1.33 18.86 -4.55
N HIS A 184 0.85 20.05 -4.23
CA HIS A 184 1.54 20.95 -3.33
C HIS A 184 1.81 20.26 -1.99
N ARG A 185 3.05 20.30 -1.52
CA ARG A 185 3.49 19.60 -0.29
C ARG A 185 2.57 19.85 0.91
N ASP A 186 2.12 21.10 1.11
CA ASP A 186 1.24 21.48 2.23
C ASP A 186 -0.19 20.90 2.11
N ALA A 187 -0.62 20.51 0.91
CA ALA A 187 -1.91 19.88 0.66
C ALA A 187 -1.81 18.34 0.61
N SER A 188 -0.60 17.79 0.47
CA SER A 188 -0.39 16.36 0.22
C SER A 188 -0.42 15.48 1.48
N GLY A 189 -0.29 16.09 2.66
CA GLY A 189 -0.26 15.42 3.96
C GLY A 189 -1.34 14.35 4.17
N PRO A 190 -2.63 14.66 3.90
CA PRO A 190 -3.72 13.69 4.05
C PRO A 190 -3.57 12.41 3.22
N VAL A 191 -2.86 12.43 2.09
CA VAL A 191 -2.68 11.24 1.23
C VAL A 191 -1.87 10.14 1.93
N HIS A 192 -0.83 10.56 2.67
CA HIS A 192 0.13 9.67 3.34
C HIS A 192 -0.01 9.69 4.88
N ALA A 193 -1.09 10.29 5.38
CA ALA A 193 -1.41 10.27 6.81
C ALA A 193 -1.64 8.83 7.29
N ARG A 194 -1.58 8.61 8.61
CA ARG A 194 -1.79 7.28 9.21
C ARG A 194 -3.20 6.73 8.95
N ASP A 195 -4.17 7.63 8.81
CA ASP A 195 -5.56 7.38 8.43
C ASP A 195 -5.85 7.80 6.98
N GLY A 196 -4.81 8.11 6.21
CA GLY A 196 -4.91 8.50 4.81
C GLY A 196 -5.14 7.30 3.88
N PRO A 197 -5.52 7.53 2.62
CA PRO A 197 -5.89 6.48 1.67
C PRO A 197 -4.78 5.43 1.45
N ILE A 198 -3.50 5.82 1.45
CA ILE A 198 -2.39 4.86 1.28
C ILE A 198 -2.32 3.89 2.46
N ALA A 199 -2.36 4.40 3.69
CA ALA A 199 -2.35 3.58 4.89
C ALA A 199 -3.61 2.71 4.96
N ALA A 200 -4.78 3.29 4.67
CA ALA A 200 -6.05 2.60 4.69
C ALA A 200 -6.14 1.49 3.62
N MET A 201 -5.58 1.66 2.41
CA MET A 201 -5.44 0.57 1.45
C MET A 201 -4.54 -0.56 1.97
N GLY A 202 -3.54 -0.23 2.79
CA GLY A 202 -2.80 -1.21 3.55
C GLY A 202 -3.68 -2.00 4.51
N HIS A 203 -4.39 -1.28 5.38
CA HIS A 203 -5.15 -1.83 6.50
C HIS A 203 -6.44 -2.56 6.10
N LEU A 204 -7.16 -2.06 5.08
CA LEU A 204 -8.34 -2.67 4.46
C LEU A 204 -8.18 -4.17 4.20
N LEU A 205 -6.95 -4.58 3.87
CA LEU A 205 -6.64 -5.86 3.27
C LEU A 205 -6.00 -6.83 4.27
N GLU A 206 -5.91 -6.44 5.53
CA GLU A 206 -5.44 -7.25 6.65
C GLU A 206 -6.32 -8.47 6.93
N SER A 207 -7.57 -8.45 6.47
CA SER A 207 -8.59 -9.45 6.80
C SER A 207 -8.51 -10.77 6.03
N ASP A 208 -7.53 -10.94 5.14
CA ASP A 208 -7.41 -12.13 4.31
C ASP A 208 -5.92 -12.50 4.18
N ARG A 209 -5.53 -13.72 4.59
CA ARG A 209 -4.15 -14.21 4.35
C ARG A 209 -3.88 -14.60 2.89
N ARG A 210 -4.76 -14.20 1.96
CA ARG A 210 -4.70 -14.55 0.54
C ARG A 210 -4.67 -13.28 -0.32
N GLY A 211 -3.87 -13.31 -1.39
CA GLY A 211 -3.65 -12.17 -2.29
C GLY A 211 -2.48 -11.29 -1.84
N TYR A 212 -1.81 -10.67 -2.80
CA TYR A 212 -0.63 -9.84 -2.54
C TYR A 212 -1.01 -8.44 -2.08
N ARG A 213 -0.36 -7.97 -1.00
CA ARG A 213 -0.32 -6.56 -0.60
C ARG A 213 1.06 -6.20 -0.08
N LYS A 214 1.47 -4.96 -0.24
CA LYS A 214 2.71 -4.41 0.35
C LYS A 214 2.50 -2.96 0.73
N ILE A 215 2.98 -2.57 1.91
CA ILE A 215 3.00 -1.19 2.37
C ILE A 215 4.43 -0.75 2.62
N VAL A 216 4.78 0.44 2.16
CA VAL A 216 6.04 1.11 2.45
C VAL A 216 5.71 2.48 3.00
N GLN A 217 6.30 2.85 4.13
CA GLN A 217 6.18 4.17 4.74
C GLN A 217 7.57 4.62 5.17
N ASN A 218 8.19 5.47 4.35
CA ASN A 218 9.49 6.05 4.64
C ASN A 218 9.34 7.59 4.70
N ASP A 219 9.66 8.15 5.87
CA ASP A 219 9.60 9.59 6.15
C ASP A 219 10.98 10.24 6.16
N ASP A 220 12.04 9.52 5.79
CA ASP A 220 13.39 10.06 5.68
C ASP A 220 13.88 10.00 4.23
N ASP A 221 14.52 11.08 3.77
CA ASP A 221 15.15 11.12 2.46
C ASP A 221 16.37 10.18 2.39
N GLU A 222 16.97 10.05 1.20
CA GLU A 222 18.16 9.19 1.01
C GLU A 222 19.39 9.57 1.88
N ARG A 223 19.35 10.73 2.55
CA ARG A 223 20.41 11.22 3.44
C ARG A 223 20.01 11.14 4.92
N GLY A 224 18.87 10.53 5.24
CA GLY A 224 18.35 10.40 6.60
C GLY A 224 17.78 11.71 7.16
N ARG A 225 17.43 12.67 6.30
CA ARG A 225 16.75 13.91 6.70
C ARG A 225 15.26 13.67 6.68
N ASN A 226 14.61 14.01 7.79
CA ASN A 226 13.17 13.84 7.90
C ASN A 226 12.42 14.73 6.91
N LEU A 227 11.59 14.09 6.10
CA LEU A 227 10.66 14.66 5.14
C LEU A 227 9.41 13.75 5.13
N PRO A 228 8.38 14.07 5.93
CA PRO A 228 7.17 13.26 6.02
C PRO A 228 6.55 13.00 4.64
N GLY A 229 6.20 11.74 4.39
CA GLY A 229 5.73 11.31 3.07
C GLY A 229 6.84 11.22 2.03
N TYR A 230 8.13 11.07 2.41
CA TYR A 230 9.22 10.99 1.43
C TYR A 230 8.96 9.89 0.39
N TYR A 231 8.57 8.70 0.85
CA TYR A 231 8.18 7.59 -0.01
C TYR A 231 7.17 6.69 0.70
N HIS A 232 5.89 6.85 0.37
CA HIS A 232 4.78 6.07 0.90
C HIS A 232 4.06 5.35 -0.23
N THR A 233 3.91 4.04 -0.14
CA THR A 233 3.24 3.25 -1.18
C THR A 233 2.35 2.14 -0.62
N ALA A 234 1.30 1.83 -1.39
CA ALA A 234 0.45 0.67 -1.22
C ALA A 234 0.39 -0.12 -2.53
N THR A 235 0.95 -1.33 -2.53
CA THR A 235 0.90 -2.25 -3.67
C THR A 235 -0.20 -3.28 -3.47
N LEU A 236 -1.12 -3.40 -4.42
CA LEU A 236 -2.24 -4.34 -4.37
C LEU A 236 -2.17 -5.31 -5.57
N GLY A 237 -2.22 -6.61 -5.29
CA GLY A 237 -2.34 -7.65 -6.32
C GLY A 237 -3.75 -7.77 -6.92
N PRO A 238 -3.95 -8.64 -7.93
CA PRO A 238 -5.20 -8.70 -8.72
C PRO A 238 -6.45 -9.01 -7.88
N LYS A 239 -6.32 -9.86 -6.85
CA LYS A 239 -7.43 -10.11 -5.92
C LYS A 239 -7.78 -8.86 -5.11
N ARG A 240 -6.77 -8.13 -4.64
CA ARG A 240 -6.90 -7.06 -3.65
C ARG A 240 -7.30 -5.74 -4.26
N ILE A 241 -6.89 -5.47 -5.50
CA ILE A 241 -7.29 -4.24 -6.19
C ILE A 241 -8.81 -4.11 -6.27
N ARG A 242 -9.53 -5.23 -6.42
CA ARG A 242 -11.01 -5.28 -6.45
C ARG A 242 -11.69 -4.92 -5.14
N GLU A 243 -11.00 -5.04 -4.02
CA GLU A 243 -11.55 -4.67 -2.71
C GLU A 243 -11.54 -3.13 -2.54
N ALA A 244 -10.49 -2.47 -3.00
CA ALA A 244 -10.39 -1.00 -3.01
C ALA A 244 -11.11 -0.38 -4.23
N PHE A 245 -11.09 -1.06 -5.37
CA PHE A 245 -11.62 -0.60 -6.65
C PHE A 245 -12.41 -1.73 -7.34
N PRO A 246 -13.71 -1.87 -7.07
CA PRO A 246 -14.50 -3.04 -7.49
C PRO A 246 -14.47 -3.38 -8.99
N ASP A 247 -14.36 -2.37 -9.85
CA ASP A 247 -14.34 -2.54 -11.31
C ASP A 247 -12.92 -2.73 -11.89
N HIS A 248 -11.89 -2.77 -11.04
CA HIS A 248 -10.50 -2.92 -11.47
C HIS A 248 -10.06 -4.38 -11.50
N HIS A 249 -9.02 -4.67 -12.28
CA HIS A 249 -8.42 -6.00 -12.31
C HIS A 249 -6.90 -5.98 -12.34
N LEU A 250 -6.28 -4.84 -12.65
CA LEU A 250 -4.83 -4.77 -12.78
C LEU A 250 -4.15 -4.56 -11.42
N PRO A 251 -3.08 -5.32 -11.11
CA PRO A 251 -2.30 -5.09 -9.92
C PRO A 251 -1.57 -3.75 -10.04
N LYS A 252 -1.66 -2.93 -8.99
CA LYS A 252 -1.18 -1.54 -9.01
C LYS A 252 -0.49 -1.17 -7.71
N GLU A 253 0.48 -0.28 -7.82
CA GLU A 253 1.08 0.42 -6.69
C GLU A 253 0.63 1.88 -6.72
N VAL A 254 -0.03 2.31 -5.64
CA VAL A 254 -0.30 3.73 -5.38
C VAL A 254 0.88 4.31 -4.63
N LYS A 255 1.33 5.50 -5.05
CA LYS A 255 2.55 6.13 -4.54
C LYS A 255 2.27 7.58 -4.15
N HIS A 256 2.84 7.99 -3.02
CA HIS A 256 3.15 9.38 -2.69
C HIS A 256 4.67 9.45 -2.49
N TYR A 257 5.36 10.30 -3.25
CA TYR A 257 6.81 10.36 -3.20
C TYR A 257 7.38 11.72 -3.58
N TYR A 258 8.49 12.07 -2.93
CA TYR A 258 9.30 13.22 -3.29
C TYR A 258 10.42 12.83 -4.27
N ALA A 259 10.83 13.79 -5.08
CA ALA A 259 12.09 13.69 -5.79
C ALA A 259 13.25 13.64 -4.79
N ARG A 260 14.32 12.93 -5.13
CA ARG A 260 15.53 12.83 -4.32
C ARG A 260 16.10 14.19 -3.92
N GLU A 261 16.00 15.17 -4.80
CA GLU A 261 16.52 16.52 -4.65
C GLU A 261 15.57 17.46 -3.88
N ALA A 262 14.39 17.02 -3.43
CA ALA A 262 13.33 17.88 -2.90
C ALA A 262 13.79 18.88 -1.82
N LEU A 263 14.61 18.44 -0.85
CA LEU A 263 15.15 19.31 0.22
C LEU A 263 16.36 20.15 -0.22
N SER A 264 16.83 19.98 -1.45
CA SER A 264 18.00 20.68 -2.00
C SER A 264 17.63 21.77 -3.00
N VAL A 265 16.36 21.84 -3.39
CA VAL A 265 15.80 22.87 -4.26
C VAL A 265 14.96 23.86 -3.45
N PRO A 266 14.76 25.09 -3.94
CA PRO A 266 13.84 26.06 -3.33
C PRO A 266 12.40 25.54 -3.20
N ASP A 267 11.65 26.07 -2.26
CA ASP A 267 10.27 25.68 -1.96
C ASP A 267 9.26 25.96 -3.08
N ASP A 268 9.58 26.88 -3.99
CA ASP A 268 8.81 27.23 -5.17
C ASP A 268 9.20 26.40 -6.41
N HIS A 269 10.19 25.52 -6.28
CA HIS A 269 10.63 24.64 -7.36
C HIS A 269 9.72 23.40 -7.44
N PRO A 270 9.25 22.96 -8.62
CA PRO A 270 8.32 21.82 -8.71
C PRO A 270 8.78 20.55 -7.97
N LEU A 271 10.09 20.25 -8.01
CA LEU A 271 10.68 19.10 -7.32
C LEU A 271 10.64 19.14 -5.78
N SER A 272 10.36 20.29 -5.14
CA SER A 272 10.11 20.35 -3.69
C SER A 272 8.72 19.87 -3.29
N HIS A 273 7.87 19.52 -4.27
CA HIS A 273 6.52 19.02 -4.06
C HIS A 273 6.44 17.54 -4.47
N PRO A 274 5.67 16.70 -3.76
CA PRO A 274 5.57 15.29 -4.07
C PRO A 274 4.68 15.02 -5.29
N LYS A 275 4.88 13.84 -5.88
CA LYS A 275 3.95 13.24 -6.83
C LYS A 275 3.02 12.29 -6.09
N VAL A 276 1.76 12.27 -6.50
CA VAL A 276 0.80 11.21 -6.19
C VAL A 276 0.50 10.48 -7.48
N GLY A 277 0.78 9.18 -7.53
CA GLY A 277 0.69 8.41 -8.75
C GLY A 277 0.23 6.98 -8.54
N SER A 278 -0.11 6.32 -9.63
CA SER A 278 -0.43 4.90 -9.68
C SER A 278 0.38 4.26 -10.79
N SER A 279 0.99 3.11 -10.49
CA SER A 279 1.78 2.34 -11.45
C SER A 279 1.31 0.89 -11.57
N LEU A 280 1.30 0.35 -12.79
CA LEU A 280 1.07 -1.08 -13.05
C LEU A 280 2.17 -1.93 -12.40
N GLN A 281 1.80 -3.07 -11.83
CA GLN A 281 2.74 -4.04 -11.27
C GLN A 281 2.64 -5.36 -12.03
N ALA A 282 3.14 -5.38 -13.27
CA ALA A 282 2.97 -6.53 -14.16
C ALA A 282 3.56 -7.84 -13.60
N SER A 283 4.56 -7.76 -12.71
CA SER A 283 5.12 -8.93 -12.03
C SER A 283 4.19 -9.59 -11.02
N LEU A 284 3.05 -8.96 -10.71
CA LEU A 284 2.03 -9.48 -9.79
C LEU A 284 0.78 -9.97 -10.53
N LEU A 285 0.77 -9.95 -11.87
CA LEU A 285 -0.26 -10.60 -12.67
C LEU A 285 -0.18 -12.12 -12.44
N ASP A 286 -1.32 -12.79 -12.56
CA ASP A 286 -1.35 -14.26 -12.56
C ASP A 286 -0.61 -14.80 -13.81
N ASP A 287 -0.06 -16.01 -13.73
CA ASP A 287 0.85 -16.56 -14.75
C ASP A 287 0.29 -16.60 -16.19
N ASP A 288 -1.04 -16.66 -16.34
CA ASP A 288 -1.75 -16.67 -17.62
C ASP A 288 -2.28 -15.30 -18.06
N GLU A 289 -2.11 -14.26 -17.23
CA GLU A 289 -2.55 -12.91 -17.51
C GLU A 289 -1.44 -12.06 -18.14
N THR A 290 -1.85 -11.11 -19.00
CA THR A 290 -0.92 -10.17 -19.63
C THR A 290 -1.70 -8.93 -20.04
N VAL A 291 -1.23 -7.76 -19.65
CA VAL A 291 -1.80 -6.49 -20.14
C VAL A 291 -1.40 -6.32 -21.61
N ARG A 292 -2.32 -6.57 -22.53
CA ARG A 292 -2.04 -6.45 -23.96
C ARG A 292 -2.02 -4.98 -24.36
N TRP A 293 -1.22 -4.66 -25.38
CA TRP A 293 -1.16 -3.31 -25.94
C TRP A 293 -2.53 -2.80 -26.42
N ARG A 294 -3.37 -3.68 -26.94
CA ARG A 294 -4.74 -3.33 -27.36
C ARG A 294 -5.65 -2.91 -26.19
N ASP A 295 -5.28 -3.27 -24.95
CA ASP A 295 -6.04 -2.97 -23.74
C ASP A 295 -5.49 -1.72 -23.03
N LEU A 296 -4.67 -0.91 -23.72
CA LEU A 296 -4.00 0.27 -23.17
C LEU A 296 -4.96 1.32 -22.62
N GLU A 297 -6.10 1.54 -23.28
CA GLU A 297 -7.13 2.47 -22.81
C GLU A 297 -7.73 2.03 -21.46
N THR A 298 -7.93 0.73 -21.29
CA THR A 298 -8.40 0.17 -20.01
C THR A 298 -7.36 0.37 -18.91
N LEU A 299 -6.08 0.11 -19.21
CA LEU A 299 -4.98 0.35 -18.28
C LEU A 299 -4.92 1.84 -17.87
N GLU A 300 -4.95 2.75 -18.84
CA GLU A 300 -4.89 4.19 -18.60
C GLU A 300 -6.05 4.66 -17.72
N ARG A 301 -7.29 4.28 -18.08
CA ARG A 301 -8.47 4.59 -17.29
C ARG A 301 -8.38 4.06 -15.86
N GLU A 302 -7.84 2.85 -15.70
CA GLU A 302 -7.66 2.23 -14.39
C GLU A 302 -6.60 2.94 -13.53
N LEU A 303 -5.50 3.43 -14.13
CA LEU A 303 -4.50 4.23 -13.43
C LEU A 303 -5.07 5.59 -13.04
N ASP A 304 -5.79 6.25 -13.96
CA ASP A 304 -6.37 7.56 -13.72
C ASP A 304 -7.40 7.53 -12.61
N GLN A 305 -8.32 6.56 -12.67
CA GLN A 305 -9.35 6.40 -11.64
C GLN A 305 -8.72 6.13 -10.27
N THR A 306 -7.64 5.35 -10.20
CA THR A 306 -6.93 5.08 -8.94
C THR A 306 -6.35 6.37 -8.35
N VAL A 307 -5.62 7.17 -9.13
CA VAL A 307 -5.04 8.43 -8.64
C VAL A 307 -6.13 9.42 -8.22
N LEU A 308 -7.16 9.60 -9.05
CA LEU A 308 -8.27 10.52 -8.76
C LEU A 308 -9.05 10.12 -7.51
N SER A 309 -9.27 8.82 -7.29
CA SER A 309 -9.95 8.31 -6.10
C SER A 309 -9.13 8.55 -4.83
N VAL A 310 -7.82 8.32 -4.90
CA VAL A 310 -6.91 8.55 -3.77
C VAL A 310 -6.85 10.03 -3.40
N LEU A 311 -6.77 10.91 -4.40
CA LEU A 311 -6.81 12.37 -4.17
C LEU A 311 -8.15 12.79 -3.56
N ALA A 312 -9.27 12.33 -4.12
CA ALA A 312 -10.60 12.66 -3.63
C ALA A 312 -10.85 12.16 -2.20
N ASP A 313 -10.42 10.94 -1.87
CA ASP A 313 -10.54 10.36 -0.53
C ASP A 313 -9.69 11.11 0.50
N ALA A 314 -8.50 11.59 0.10
CA ALA A 314 -7.67 12.49 0.90
C ALA A 314 -8.27 13.91 1.07
N GLY A 315 -9.44 14.20 0.50
CA GLY A 315 -10.09 15.50 0.54
C GLY A 315 -9.45 16.55 -0.37
N ILE A 316 -8.61 16.14 -1.33
CA ILE A 316 -8.00 17.03 -2.32
C ILE A 316 -9.03 17.30 -3.42
N ASP A 317 -9.26 18.59 -3.72
CA ASP A 317 -10.16 18.99 -4.80
C ASP A 317 -9.58 18.56 -6.17
N ILE A 318 -10.19 17.52 -6.76
CA ILE A 318 -9.80 16.99 -8.08
C ILE A 318 -10.39 17.78 -9.24
N ALA A 319 -11.23 18.79 -9.00
CA ALA A 319 -11.82 19.63 -10.03
C ALA A 319 -11.68 21.12 -9.70
N PRO A 320 -10.45 21.60 -9.37
CA PRO A 320 -10.26 22.92 -8.84
C PRO A 320 -10.58 24.03 -9.85
N SER A 321 -10.84 25.22 -9.33
CA SER A 321 -10.78 26.44 -10.13
C SER A 321 -9.33 26.92 -10.21
N GLY A 322 -8.75 26.97 -11.41
CA GLY A 322 -7.31 27.23 -11.60
C GLY A 322 -6.48 25.98 -11.25
N SER A 323 -5.24 26.18 -10.79
CA SER A 323 -4.33 25.07 -10.45
C SER A 323 -4.68 24.37 -9.13
N GLY A 324 -5.47 25.00 -8.25
CA GLY A 324 -5.88 24.41 -6.98
C GLY A 324 -4.70 23.91 -6.13
N PRO A 325 -4.77 22.69 -5.57
CA PRO A 325 -3.70 22.09 -4.77
C PRO A 325 -2.58 21.47 -5.61
N PHE A 326 -2.58 21.66 -6.94
CA PHE A 326 -1.60 21.07 -7.85
C PHE A 326 -0.52 22.06 -8.25
N VAL A 327 0.68 21.54 -8.52
CA VAL A 327 1.85 22.33 -8.92
C VAL A 327 2.31 21.86 -10.30
N GLU A 328 2.38 22.79 -11.25
CA GLU A 328 2.90 22.52 -12.59
C GLU A 328 4.38 22.09 -12.53
N ASP A 329 4.76 21.17 -13.40
CA ASP A 329 6.17 20.84 -13.67
C ASP A 329 6.43 20.70 -15.18
N SER A 330 7.65 20.32 -15.55
CA SER A 330 8.06 20.22 -16.96
C SER A 330 7.24 19.25 -17.82
N TYR A 331 6.46 18.34 -17.20
CA TYR A 331 5.68 17.30 -17.88
C TYR A 331 4.26 17.15 -17.32
N PHE A 332 3.85 17.99 -16.38
CA PHE A 332 2.52 17.98 -15.78
C PHE A 332 1.97 19.40 -15.73
N GLU A 333 0.87 19.60 -16.46
CA GLU A 333 0.10 20.84 -16.44
C GLU A 333 -1.22 20.61 -15.68
N PRO A 334 -1.53 21.39 -14.64
CA PRO A 334 -2.72 21.19 -13.83
C PRO A 334 -3.97 21.75 -14.51
N GLU A 335 -4.39 21.10 -15.61
CA GLU A 335 -5.60 21.43 -16.35
C GLU A 335 -6.77 20.54 -15.94
N VAL A 336 -7.98 21.10 -15.90
CA VAL A 336 -9.20 20.37 -15.55
C VAL A 336 -10.06 20.21 -16.78
N ASP A 337 -10.29 18.97 -17.21
CA ASP A 337 -11.04 18.64 -18.41
C ASP A 337 -12.21 17.66 -18.12
N HIS A 338 -12.83 17.10 -19.16
CA HIS A 338 -13.92 16.14 -19.04
C HIS A 338 -13.54 14.68 -19.36
N SER A 339 -12.26 14.40 -19.58
CA SER A 339 -11.76 13.10 -20.05
C SER A 339 -11.64 12.08 -18.92
N GLY A 340 -11.35 12.55 -17.70
CA GLY A 340 -11.08 11.66 -16.57
C GLY A 340 -12.29 10.84 -16.09
N PRO A 341 -12.02 9.60 -15.59
CA PRO A 341 -13.02 8.75 -14.99
C PRO A 341 -13.56 9.33 -13.67
N GLU A 342 -14.77 8.92 -13.29
CA GLU A 342 -15.33 9.27 -11.99
C GLU A 342 -14.56 8.52 -10.87
N PRO A 343 -14.10 9.20 -9.81
CA PRO A 343 -13.43 8.54 -8.69
C PRO A 343 -14.39 7.59 -7.97
N VAL A 344 -13.84 6.52 -7.41
CA VAL A 344 -14.57 5.58 -6.56
C VAL A 344 -14.26 5.94 -5.12
N GLY A 345 -15.29 6.02 -4.28
CA GLY A 345 -15.08 6.13 -2.84
C GLY A 345 -14.42 4.84 -2.34
N LEU A 346 -13.26 4.96 -1.71
CA LEU A 346 -12.61 3.82 -1.10
C LEU A 346 -13.50 3.36 0.07
N ASP A 347 -14.02 2.13 0.05
CA ASP A 347 -14.94 1.61 1.08
C ASP A 347 -14.18 1.24 2.38
N LEU A 348 -13.43 2.20 2.93
CA LEU A 348 -12.52 2.06 4.07
C LEU A 348 -13.29 2.01 5.39
N THR A 349 -14.23 2.93 5.57
CA THR A 349 -14.95 3.14 6.83
C THR A 349 -15.89 1.99 7.18
N ARG A 350 -16.41 1.26 6.18
CA ARG A 350 -17.40 0.19 6.39
C ARG A 350 -16.77 -1.11 6.86
N VAL A 351 -15.50 -1.34 6.51
CA VAL A 351 -14.74 -2.52 6.96
C VAL A 351 -14.33 -2.34 8.43
N GLU A 352 -13.78 -1.19 8.79
CA GLU A 352 -13.37 -0.86 10.18
C GLU A 352 -14.56 -0.91 11.15
N GLN A 353 -15.67 -0.21 10.85
CA GLN A 353 -16.84 -0.19 11.74
C GLN A 353 -17.50 -1.56 11.89
N LYS A 354 -17.48 -2.39 10.84
CA LYS A 354 -18.02 -3.75 10.90
C LYS A 354 -17.13 -4.66 11.75
N GLN A 355 -15.81 -4.51 11.68
CA GLN A 355 -14.85 -5.30 12.45
C GLN A 355 -14.81 -4.87 13.94
N GLU A 356 -14.82 -3.57 14.22
CA GLU A 356 -14.91 -3.02 15.59
C GLU A 356 -16.20 -3.47 16.28
N SER A 357 -17.35 -3.36 15.59
CA SER A 357 -18.64 -3.79 16.13
C SER A 357 -18.69 -5.29 16.48
N VAL A 358 -17.98 -6.13 15.74
CA VAL A 358 -17.91 -7.58 15.99
C VAL A 358 -17.07 -7.89 17.22
N VAL A 359 -15.89 -7.27 17.37
CA VAL A 359 -15.04 -7.47 18.56
C VAL A 359 -15.71 -6.93 19.81
N VAL A 360 -16.26 -5.71 19.75
CA VAL A 360 -16.97 -5.10 20.89
C VAL A 360 -18.16 -5.97 21.33
N ARG A 361 -18.89 -6.57 20.39
CA ARG A 361 -20.01 -7.47 20.71
C ARG A 361 -19.55 -8.70 21.48
N HIS A 362 -18.54 -9.40 21.00
CA HIS A 362 -18.04 -10.62 21.67
C HIS A 362 -17.39 -10.33 23.02
N LEU A 363 -16.70 -9.20 23.17
CA LEU A 363 -16.16 -8.76 24.46
C LEU A 363 -17.29 -8.38 25.45
N SER A 364 -18.37 -7.77 24.96
CA SER A 364 -19.52 -7.37 25.78
C SER A 364 -20.39 -8.55 26.20
N ASP A 365 -20.58 -9.54 25.32
CA ASP A 365 -21.37 -10.76 25.59
C ASP A 365 -20.62 -11.75 26.50
N GLY A 366 -19.31 -11.58 26.62
CA GLY A 366 -18.42 -12.39 27.46
C GLY A 366 -17.92 -13.63 26.72
N LEU A 367 -16.61 -13.86 26.81
CA LEU A 367 -15.94 -15.01 26.21
C LEU A 367 -15.74 -16.11 27.26
N SER A 368 -15.98 -17.36 26.86
CA SER A 368 -15.66 -18.55 27.67
C SER A 368 -14.14 -18.74 27.80
N PRO A 369 -13.66 -19.50 28.79
CA PRO A 369 -12.23 -19.76 28.96
C PRO A 369 -11.55 -20.35 27.71
N VAL A 370 -12.23 -21.28 27.02
CA VAL A 370 -11.70 -21.91 25.79
C VAL A 370 -11.65 -20.92 24.62
N GLN A 371 -12.57 -19.95 24.58
CA GLN A 371 -12.54 -18.89 23.58
C GLN A 371 -11.37 -17.92 23.83
N TRP A 372 -11.13 -17.56 25.10
CA TRP A 372 -9.97 -16.74 25.48
C TRP A 372 -8.63 -17.40 25.14
N GLU A 373 -8.48 -18.68 25.50
CA GLU A 373 -7.26 -19.46 25.23
C GLU A 373 -7.01 -19.60 23.72
N ALA A 374 -8.06 -19.85 22.94
CA ALA A 374 -7.95 -19.91 21.48
C ALA A 374 -7.54 -18.56 20.87
N LEU A 375 -8.16 -17.44 21.31
CA LEU A 375 -7.79 -16.11 20.83
C LEU A 375 -6.36 -15.71 21.26
N GLU A 376 -5.95 -16.06 22.47
CA GLU A 376 -4.59 -15.80 22.99
C GLU A 376 -3.52 -16.48 22.14
N MET A 377 -3.73 -17.74 21.76
CA MET A 377 -2.81 -18.46 20.86
C MET A 377 -2.78 -17.88 19.45
N LEU A 378 -3.95 -17.56 18.89
CA LEU A 378 -4.05 -17.00 17.54
C LEU A 378 -3.38 -15.62 17.44
N VAL A 379 -3.41 -14.84 18.52
CA VAL A 379 -2.70 -13.56 18.63
C VAL A 379 -1.19 -13.77 18.82
N ALA A 380 -0.78 -14.66 19.72
CA ALA A 380 0.63 -14.84 20.09
C ALA A 380 1.47 -15.49 18.97
N ASP A 381 0.92 -16.48 18.26
CA ASP A 381 1.63 -17.19 17.20
C ASP A 381 1.50 -16.49 15.83
N GLY A 382 0.77 -15.36 15.76
CA GLY A 382 0.58 -14.58 14.54
C GLY A 382 0.02 -15.42 13.37
N GLY A 383 -0.68 -16.52 13.65
CA GLY A 383 -0.60 -17.73 12.81
C GLY A 383 -1.93 -18.40 12.44
N GLN A 384 -1.86 -19.25 11.41
CA GLN A 384 -2.82 -20.33 11.16
C GLN A 384 -2.45 -21.47 12.10
N VAL A 385 -3.33 -21.78 13.06
CA VAL A 385 -3.10 -22.79 14.08
C VAL A 385 -4.10 -23.93 13.87
N ALA A 386 -3.66 -25.19 13.97
CA ALA A 386 -4.62 -26.28 13.90
C ALA A 386 -5.47 -26.29 15.18
N PRO A 387 -6.78 -26.59 15.11
CA PRO A 387 -7.60 -26.76 16.32
C PRO A 387 -7.04 -27.80 17.32
N ALA A 388 -6.20 -28.72 16.83
CA ALA A 388 -5.50 -29.70 17.65
C ALA A 388 -4.37 -29.05 18.47
N ASP A 389 -3.61 -28.12 17.88
CA ASP A 389 -2.50 -27.46 18.57
C ASP A 389 -3.01 -26.58 19.72
N ILE A 390 -4.12 -25.87 19.50
CA ILE A 390 -4.81 -25.12 20.58
C ILE A 390 -5.28 -26.04 21.70
N ALA A 391 -5.77 -27.23 21.33
CA ALA A 391 -6.22 -28.20 22.31
C ALA A 391 -5.07 -28.78 23.13
N ASP A 392 -3.93 -29.05 22.48
CA ASP A 392 -2.75 -29.61 23.12
C ASP A 392 -2.08 -28.58 24.05
N GLU A 393 -1.91 -27.34 23.61
CA GLU A 393 -1.29 -26.26 24.39
C GLU A 393 -2.04 -25.98 25.69
N TYR A 394 -3.38 -25.88 25.61
CA TYR A 394 -4.23 -25.56 26.76
C TYR A 394 -4.84 -26.77 27.46
N SER A 395 -4.40 -27.99 27.11
CA SER A 395 -4.92 -29.25 27.66
C SER A 395 -6.46 -29.34 27.58
N ARG A 396 -7.03 -28.98 26.43
CA ARG A 396 -8.45 -29.03 26.12
C ARG A 396 -8.79 -30.21 25.21
N HIS A 397 -10.08 -30.55 25.13
CA HIS A 397 -10.55 -31.50 24.12
C HIS A 397 -10.73 -30.79 22.77
N VAL A 398 -10.19 -31.34 21.68
CA VAL A 398 -10.24 -30.75 20.32
C VAL A 398 -11.66 -30.36 19.89
N GLU A 399 -12.67 -31.17 20.24
CA GLU A 399 -14.07 -30.84 19.92
C GLU A 399 -14.60 -29.61 20.67
N SER A 400 -14.07 -29.34 21.87
CA SER A 400 -14.44 -28.14 22.65
C SER A 400 -13.82 -26.90 22.02
N VAL A 401 -12.57 -26.99 21.54
CA VAL A 401 -11.92 -25.92 20.77
C VAL A 401 -12.71 -25.66 19.48
N ARG A 402 -13.03 -26.70 18.69
CA ARG A 402 -13.84 -26.55 17.47
C ARG A 402 -15.24 -26.00 17.73
N ARG A 403 -15.81 -26.20 18.91
CA ARG A 403 -17.10 -25.60 19.29
C ARG A 403 -16.93 -24.11 19.61
N ALA A 404 -15.95 -23.78 20.45
CA ALA A 404 -15.60 -22.40 20.80
C ALA A 404 -15.30 -21.55 19.55
N LEU A 405 -14.56 -22.11 18.59
CA LEU A 405 -14.24 -21.44 17.32
C LEU A 405 -15.48 -21.22 16.44
N ARG A 406 -16.42 -22.17 16.41
CA ARG A 406 -17.70 -21.99 15.69
C ARG A 406 -18.57 -20.91 16.31
N GLU A 407 -18.55 -20.78 17.63
CA GLU A 407 -19.26 -19.71 18.36
C GLU A 407 -18.60 -18.33 18.18
N MET A 408 -17.38 -18.30 17.66
CA MET A 408 -16.63 -17.09 17.29
C MET A 408 -16.40 -17.00 15.78
N GLU A 409 -17.25 -17.63 14.95
CA GLU A 409 -17.09 -17.61 13.49
C GLU A 409 -17.02 -16.20 12.90
N ASP A 410 -17.50 -15.21 13.65
CA ASP A 410 -17.39 -13.80 13.30
C ASP A 410 -16.02 -13.15 13.56
N LEU A 411 -15.21 -13.73 14.45
CA LEU A 411 -13.85 -13.30 14.81
C LEU A 411 -12.75 -14.15 14.17
N VAL A 412 -13.05 -15.40 13.84
CA VAL A 412 -12.08 -16.36 13.28
C VAL A 412 -12.55 -16.90 11.93
N ILE A 413 -11.59 -17.27 11.09
CA ILE A 413 -11.81 -18.06 9.88
C ILE A 413 -11.30 -19.46 10.19
N SER A 414 -12.15 -20.47 10.01
CA SER A 414 -11.78 -21.88 10.18
C SER A 414 -11.88 -22.63 8.86
N ASP A 415 -10.74 -23.10 8.35
CA ASP A 415 -10.67 -24.17 7.37
C ASP A 415 -10.52 -25.52 8.12
N TYR A 416 -10.83 -26.64 7.47
CA TYR A 416 -10.94 -27.96 8.15
C TYR A 416 -9.67 -28.36 8.94
N ALA A 417 -8.51 -27.85 8.53
CA ALA A 417 -7.21 -28.11 9.15
C ALA A 417 -6.69 -26.94 9.99
N ASP A 418 -7.12 -25.69 9.74
CA ASP A 418 -6.41 -24.49 10.18
C ASP A 418 -7.37 -23.39 10.61
N VAL A 419 -6.98 -22.58 11.59
CA VAL A 419 -7.77 -21.49 12.15
C VAL A 419 -6.92 -20.23 12.25
N SER A 420 -7.47 -19.08 11.85
CA SER A 420 -6.84 -17.78 12.03
C SER A 420 -7.85 -16.72 12.46
N LEU A 421 -7.37 -15.62 13.04
CA LEU A 421 -8.20 -14.43 13.23
C LEU A 421 -8.64 -13.87 11.87
N ARG A 422 -9.81 -13.23 11.88
CA ARG A 422 -10.45 -12.70 10.67
C ARG A 422 -9.75 -11.44 10.14
N SER A 423 -8.99 -10.69 10.94
CA SER A 423 -8.12 -9.60 10.47
C SER A 423 -7.00 -9.25 11.45
N GLU A 424 -5.97 -8.55 10.97
CA GLU A 424 -4.88 -8.01 11.80
C GLU A 424 -5.40 -6.89 12.72
N TYR A 425 -6.31 -6.01 12.26
CA TYR A 425 -7.08 -5.13 13.16
C TYR A 425 -7.89 -5.86 14.25
N VAL A 426 -8.58 -6.97 13.93
CA VAL A 426 -9.21 -7.85 14.93
C VAL A 426 -8.14 -8.43 15.86
N ALA A 427 -6.97 -8.80 15.34
CA ALA A 427 -5.86 -9.28 16.15
C ALA A 427 -5.29 -8.22 17.08
N GLU A 428 -5.15 -6.97 16.66
CA GLU A 428 -4.73 -5.86 17.50
C GLU A 428 -5.76 -5.55 18.59
N MET A 429 -7.05 -5.49 18.24
CA MET A 429 -8.11 -5.27 19.23
C MET A 429 -8.25 -6.44 20.21
N VAL A 430 -8.15 -7.68 19.72
CA VAL A 430 -8.15 -8.87 20.58
C VAL A 430 -6.89 -8.90 21.44
N HIS A 431 -5.72 -8.57 20.90
CA HIS A 431 -4.47 -8.45 21.65
C HIS A 431 -4.63 -7.42 22.77
N ALA A 432 -5.12 -6.22 22.46
CA ALA A 432 -5.37 -5.18 23.46
C ALA A 432 -6.36 -5.65 24.53
N ALA A 433 -7.43 -6.35 24.15
CA ALA A 433 -8.40 -6.89 25.09
C ALA A 433 -7.85 -8.05 25.95
N VAL A 434 -7.05 -8.95 25.37
CA VAL A 434 -6.34 -10.04 26.08
C VAL A 434 -5.36 -9.44 27.08
N ASP A 435 -4.58 -8.43 26.67
CA ASP A 435 -3.64 -7.75 27.54
C ASP A 435 -4.35 -6.99 28.67
N GLU A 436 -5.45 -6.30 28.37
CA GLU A 436 -6.27 -5.65 29.40
C GLU A 436 -6.86 -6.68 30.39
N ALA A 437 -7.31 -7.84 29.91
CA ALA A 437 -7.81 -8.93 30.75
C ALA A 437 -6.70 -9.56 31.61
N ARG A 438 -5.49 -9.74 31.06
CA ARG A 438 -4.30 -10.19 31.80
C ARG A 438 -3.92 -9.19 32.89
N GLU A 439 -3.91 -7.89 32.55
CA GLU A 439 -3.65 -6.82 33.51
C GLU A 439 -4.76 -6.71 34.57
N ALA A 440 -6.03 -6.94 34.22
CA ALA A 440 -7.13 -7.01 35.18
C ALA A 440 -6.97 -8.20 36.13
N THR A 441 -6.53 -9.36 35.63
CA THR A 441 -6.26 -10.56 36.43
C THR A 441 -5.05 -10.36 37.36
N ARG A 442 -3.96 -9.76 36.87
CA ARG A 442 -2.81 -9.37 37.69
C ARG A 442 -3.22 -8.38 38.79
N ARG A 443 -3.99 -7.35 38.45
CA ARG A 443 -4.56 -6.41 39.43
C ARG A 443 -5.47 -7.10 40.45
N ALA A 444 -6.24 -8.11 40.05
CA ALA A 444 -7.09 -8.88 40.97
C ALA A 444 -6.26 -9.77 41.93
N VAL A 445 -5.19 -10.40 41.44
CA VAL A 445 -4.25 -11.16 42.25
C VAL A 445 -3.49 -10.26 43.22
N ASP A 446 -3.01 -9.11 42.76
CA ASP A 446 -2.37 -8.09 43.61
C ASP A 446 -3.35 -7.53 44.65
N THR A 447 -4.63 -7.41 44.31
CA THR A 447 -5.68 -6.99 45.24
C THR A 447 -5.97 -8.07 46.27
N ALA A 448 -5.98 -9.35 45.87
CA ALA A 448 -6.13 -10.48 46.79
C ALA A 448 -4.91 -10.61 47.73
N ALA A 449 -3.70 -10.37 47.22
CA ALA A 449 -2.47 -10.31 48.01
C ALA A 449 -2.50 -9.14 49.00
N LYS A 450 -2.91 -7.94 48.56
CA LYS A 450 -3.09 -6.77 49.44
C LYS A 450 -4.21 -6.97 50.47
N ALA A 451 -5.28 -7.69 50.12
CA ALA A 451 -6.36 -8.03 51.05
C ALA A 451 -5.92 -9.08 52.09
N ALA A 452 -5.10 -10.06 51.69
CA ALA A 452 -4.47 -11.00 52.62
C ALA A 452 -3.48 -10.28 53.56
N GLU A 453 -2.69 -9.34 53.05
CA GLU A 453 -1.78 -8.49 53.84
C GLU A 453 -2.54 -7.54 54.79
N ALA A 454 -3.74 -7.08 54.40
CA ALA A 454 -4.64 -6.29 55.24
C ALA A 454 -5.30 -7.13 56.35
N ALA A 455 -5.57 -8.42 56.09
CA ALA A 455 -6.07 -9.37 57.07
C ALA A 455 -5.01 -9.71 58.14
N GLU A 456 -3.72 -9.79 57.77
CA GLU A 456 -2.61 -9.94 58.73
C GLU A 456 -2.40 -8.70 59.63
N ARG A 457 -2.85 -7.51 59.19
CA ARG A 457 -2.70 -6.24 59.92
C ARG A 457 -3.89 -5.86 60.81
N GLY A 458 -4.89 -6.74 60.94
CA GLY A 458 -5.98 -6.59 61.92
C GLY A 458 -6.89 -5.38 61.67
N LEU A 459 -7.38 -5.19 60.44
CA LEU A 459 -8.44 -4.24 60.10
C LEU A 459 -9.81 -4.96 60.11
N GLU A 460 -10.85 -4.33 60.67
CA GLU A 460 -12.20 -4.91 60.72
C GLU A 460 -12.74 -5.23 59.32
N ASN A 461 -13.42 -6.37 59.18
CA ASN A 461 -13.94 -6.94 57.92
C ASN A 461 -14.74 -5.96 57.04
N THR A 462 -15.34 -4.93 57.62
CA THR A 462 -16.13 -3.90 56.92
C THR A 462 -15.27 -2.87 56.19
N MET A 463 -14.08 -2.54 56.70
CA MET A 463 -13.13 -1.61 56.04
C MET A 463 -12.44 -2.28 54.84
N SER A 464 -12.24 -3.60 54.89
CA SER A 464 -11.63 -4.39 53.81
C SER A 464 -12.44 -4.33 52.51
N ALA A 465 -13.78 -4.31 52.58
CA ALA A 465 -14.64 -4.21 51.40
C ALA A 465 -14.51 -2.85 50.70
N PHE A 466 -14.39 -1.77 51.48
CA PHE A 466 -14.19 -0.43 50.95
C PHE A 466 -12.79 -0.23 50.39
N ILE A 467 -11.74 -0.73 51.06
CA ILE A 467 -10.36 -0.70 50.54
C ILE A 467 -10.26 -1.52 49.24
N ALA A 468 -10.92 -2.67 49.15
CA ALA A 468 -10.96 -3.49 47.94
C ALA A 468 -11.72 -2.81 46.78
N TRP A 469 -12.77 -2.04 47.07
CA TRP A 469 -13.40 -1.17 46.07
C TRP A 469 -12.44 -0.04 45.65
N ALA A 470 -11.87 0.69 46.59
CA ALA A 470 -10.97 1.81 46.30
C ALA A 470 -9.77 1.40 45.45
N ALA A 471 -9.15 0.25 45.76
CA ALA A 471 -8.05 -0.32 44.99
C ALA A 471 -8.46 -0.65 43.54
N ARG A 472 -9.63 -1.26 43.32
CA ARG A 472 -10.17 -1.55 41.97
C ARG A 472 -10.37 -0.30 41.12
N HIS A 473 -10.67 0.83 41.76
CA HIS A 473 -10.88 2.11 41.11
C HIS A 473 -9.65 3.02 41.10
N GLY A 474 -8.46 2.51 41.45
CA GLY A 474 -7.21 3.28 41.42
C GLY A 474 -7.13 4.39 42.48
N ILE A 475 -7.78 4.19 43.63
CA ILE A 475 -7.85 5.15 44.74
C ILE A 475 -7.00 4.64 45.91
N ASP A 476 -6.00 5.42 46.29
CA ASP A 476 -5.17 5.17 47.48
C ASP A 476 -5.86 5.76 48.73
N VAL A 477 -6.20 4.89 49.68
CA VAL A 477 -6.89 5.25 50.93
C VAL A 477 -5.87 5.26 52.05
N LYS A 478 -5.60 6.46 52.59
CA LYS A 478 -4.78 6.60 53.79
C LYS A 478 -5.68 6.87 54.99
N ASP A 479 -5.72 5.90 55.89
CA ASP A 479 -6.49 5.95 57.13
C ASP A 479 -5.55 5.70 58.32
N ALA A 480 -4.95 6.76 58.85
CA ALA A 480 -4.18 6.70 60.09
C ALA A 480 -5.16 6.90 61.25
N ARG A 481 -5.11 6.02 62.26
CA ARG A 481 -6.13 5.83 63.32
C ARG A 481 -6.53 7.07 64.14
N GLU A 482 -5.96 8.24 63.89
CA GLU A 482 -6.30 9.51 64.58
C GLU A 482 -6.26 10.76 63.65
N ALA A 483 -6.21 10.58 62.31
CA ALA A 483 -6.20 11.70 61.35
C ALA A 483 -7.33 11.57 60.30
N GLN A 484 -7.69 12.71 59.69
CA GLN A 484 -8.71 12.81 58.64
C GLN A 484 -8.39 11.87 57.46
N MET A 485 -9.33 10.99 57.12
CA MET A 485 -9.19 10.02 56.01
C MET A 485 -8.86 10.75 54.70
N THR A 486 -7.86 10.27 53.96
CA THR A 486 -7.47 10.84 52.67
C THR A 486 -7.71 9.85 51.53
N LEU A 487 -8.43 10.30 50.49
CA LEU A 487 -8.69 9.59 49.24
C LEU A 487 -7.85 10.22 48.14
N ARG A 488 -6.83 9.52 47.66
CA ARG A 488 -5.98 9.97 46.57
C ARG A 488 -6.35 9.27 45.28
N PHE A 489 -6.73 10.04 44.28
CA PHE A 489 -7.13 9.53 42.96
C PHE A 489 -5.97 9.64 41.97
N GLY A 490 -5.77 8.59 41.17
CA GLY A 490 -4.91 8.64 39.98
C GLY A 490 -5.52 9.45 38.82
N GLU A 491 -4.91 9.32 37.63
CA GLU A 491 -5.43 9.89 36.38
C GLU A 491 -6.74 9.18 36.00
N ILE A 492 -7.87 9.78 36.35
CA ILE A 492 -9.21 9.25 36.10
C ILE A 492 -10.08 10.41 35.61
N GLU A 493 -10.72 10.32 34.45
CA GLU A 493 -11.45 11.47 33.87
C GLU A 493 -12.70 11.92 34.67
N LYS A 494 -13.25 11.06 35.54
CA LYS A 494 -14.58 11.26 36.17
C LYS A 494 -14.57 11.09 37.70
N HIS A 495 -13.68 11.78 38.41
CA HIS A 495 -13.51 11.68 39.87
C HIS A 495 -14.82 11.86 40.67
N GLY A 496 -15.70 12.77 40.25
CA GLY A 496 -16.98 13.02 40.94
C GLY A 496 -17.97 11.85 40.89
N LYS A 497 -17.89 10.97 39.89
CA LYS A 497 -18.70 9.74 39.84
C LYS A 497 -18.13 8.70 40.81
N ALA A 498 -16.81 8.53 40.81
CA ALA A 498 -16.12 7.60 41.70
C ALA A 498 -16.30 7.96 43.18
N ILE A 499 -16.24 9.24 43.56
CA ILE A 499 -16.49 9.69 44.95
C ILE A 499 -17.91 9.33 45.42
N ARG A 500 -18.92 9.48 44.55
CA ARG A 500 -20.33 9.13 44.89
C ARG A 500 -20.56 7.63 44.99
N GLU A 501 -19.89 6.86 44.14
CA GLU A 501 -19.93 5.41 44.19
C GLU A 501 -19.22 4.87 45.44
N GLY A 502 -18.05 5.43 45.78
CA GLY A 502 -17.33 5.12 46.99
C GLY A 502 -18.10 5.45 48.25
N PHE A 503 -18.87 6.55 48.25
CA PHE A 503 -19.76 6.89 49.36
C PHE A 503 -20.89 5.87 49.54
N ARG A 504 -21.44 5.32 48.45
CA ARG A 504 -22.43 4.23 48.50
C ARG A 504 -21.82 2.96 49.09
N VAL A 505 -20.66 2.53 48.58
CA VAL A 505 -19.95 1.35 49.12
C VAL A 505 -19.58 1.53 50.59
N TRP A 506 -19.17 2.75 50.98
CA TRP A 506 -18.88 3.09 52.38
C TRP A 506 -20.11 2.95 53.28
N LYS A 507 -21.27 3.42 52.80
CA LYS A 507 -22.55 3.32 53.51
C LYS A 507 -23.06 1.89 53.59
N ASP A 508 -22.98 1.14 52.50
CA ASP A 508 -23.43 -0.25 52.42
C ASP A 508 -22.57 -1.17 53.32
N ALA A 509 -21.31 -0.79 53.56
CA ALA A 509 -20.43 -1.42 54.54
C ALA A 509 -20.72 -1.02 56.00
N GLY A 510 -21.75 -0.21 56.25
CA GLY A 510 -22.19 0.20 57.59
C GLY A 510 -21.29 1.24 58.28
N MET A 511 -20.41 1.91 57.53
CA MET A 511 -19.45 2.85 58.11
C MET A 511 -20.05 4.25 58.33
N PRO A 512 -19.55 5.05 59.29
CA PRO A 512 -20.11 6.37 59.59
C PRO A 512 -20.03 7.33 58.39
N GLU A 513 -21.19 7.76 57.87
CA GLU A 513 -21.26 8.62 56.68
C GLU A 513 -20.45 9.92 56.82
N GLU A 514 -20.48 10.51 58.02
CA GLU A 514 -19.83 11.79 58.31
C GLU A 514 -18.31 11.71 58.11
N ARG A 515 -17.70 10.56 58.41
CA ARG A 515 -16.27 10.32 58.22
C ARG A 515 -15.88 10.35 56.74
N TYR A 516 -16.73 9.81 55.87
CA TYR A 516 -16.50 9.87 54.43
C TYR A 516 -16.72 11.28 53.88
N ARG A 517 -17.79 11.97 54.32
CA ARG A 517 -18.09 13.34 53.88
C ARG A 517 -16.98 14.31 54.23
N GLN A 518 -16.31 14.09 55.37
CA GLN A 518 -15.16 14.88 55.81
C GLN A 518 -13.82 14.42 55.23
N ALA A 519 -13.77 13.38 54.39
CA ALA A 519 -12.52 12.90 53.83
C ALA A 519 -11.85 13.95 52.94
N GLN A 520 -10.52 14.04 53.02
CA GLN A 520 -9.71 14.86 52.12
C GLN A 520 -9.55 14.12 50.78
N VAL A 521 -9.91 14.77 49.68
CA VAL A 521 -9.71 14.27 48.32
C VAL A 521 -8.47 14.95 47.75
N GLN A 522 -7.56 14.15 47.19
CA GLN A 522 -6.39 14.61 46.45
C GLN A 522 -6.45 14.04 45.03
N LEU A 523 -6.42 14.89 44.01
CA LEU A 523 -6.42 14.46 42.60
C LEU A 523 -5.00 14.42 42.03
N ALA A 524 -4.83 13.77 40.88
CA ALA A 524 -3.53 13.59 40.21
C ALA A 524 -2.86 14.92 39.81
N ASP A 525 -3.65 15.94 39.49
CA ASP A 525 -3.19 17.31 39.19
C ASP A 525 -2.70 18.10 40.43
N GLY A 526 -2.71 17.45 41.61
CA GLY A 526 -2.30 18.05 42.88
C GLY A 526 -3.41 18.82 43.60
N SER A 527 -4.59 18.96 43.00
CA SER A 527 -5.73 19.65 43.63
C SER A 527 -6.24 18.90 44.86
N ARG A 528 -6.78 19.66 45.82
CA ARG A 528 -7.27 19.16 47.09
C ARG A 528 -8.63 19.73 47.43
N GLY A 529 -9.49 18.92 48.04
CA GLY A 529 -10.76 19.40 48.61
C GLY A 529 -11.38 18.38 49.55
N THR A 530 -12.63 18.61 49.95
CA THR A 530 -13.35 17.75 50.89
C THR A 530 -14.46 16.99 50.19
N ALA A 531 -14.57 15.67 50.39
CA ALA A 531 -15.48 14.77 49.69
C ALA A 531 -16.92 15.32 49.59
N TRP A 532 -17.42 15.97 50.64
CA TRP A 532 -18.71 16.67 50.67
C TRP A 532 -18.99 17.56 49.44
N ARG A 533 -17.99 18.30 48.93
CA ARG A 533 -18.18 19.21 47.79
C ARG A 533 -18.61 18.50 46.51
N TRP A 534 -18.19 17.25 46.34
CA TRP A 534 -18.54 16.40 45.20
C TRP A 534 -19.79 15.55 45.45
N LEU A 535 -20.25 15.47 46.69
CA LEU A 535 -21.51 14.82 47.07
C LEU A 535 -22.70 15.80 47.00
N ALA A 536 -22.45 17.11 47.13
CA ALA A 536 -23.48 18.15 47.15
C ALA A 536 -23.83 18.74 45.76
N THR A 537 -23.11 18.36 44.70
CA THR A 537 -23.26 18.91 43.33
C THR A 537 -24.00 17.98 42.36
N GLY A 538 -24.89 17.12 42.86
CA GLY A 538 -25.68 16.18 42.06
C GLY A 538 -27.15 16.21 42.43
#